data_AF-M1ZDV8-F1
#
_entry.id   AF-M1ZDV8-F1
#
_cell.length_a   1.000
_cell.length_b   1.000
_cell.length_c   1.000
_cell.angle_alpha   90.00
_cell.angle_beta   90.00
_cell.angle_gamma   90.00
#
_symmetry.space_group_name_H-M   'P 1'
#
loop_
_entity.id
_entity.type
_entity.pdbx_description
1 polymer ?
#
loop_
_entity_poly.entity_id
_entity_poly.type
_entity_poly.pdbx_seq_one_letter_code
_entity_poly.pdbx_strand_id
1 'polypeptide(L)'
;MAIKTKPLNKIQATIGLSLLLFAIMVGVAVFSDDGVMTVFNFNDDLEKLKQGNASLVQENKGLQKEIEALKKDPLAVERVAREKLNLVRPGETVYRIVPHPDKP
;
A
#
# COMPACT_ATOMS: atom_id res chain seq x y z
N MET A 1 3.79 49.63 -45.02
CA MET A 1 3.89 49.88 -43.57
C MET A 1 5.07 49.05 -43.05
N ALA A 2 6.26 49.64 -42.90
CA ALA A 2 7.48 48.90 -42.56
C ALA A 2 7.57 48.72 -41.04
N ILE A 3 7.58 47.47 -40.57
CA ILE A 3 7.80 47.15 -39.15
C ILE A 3 9.27 47.42 -38.86
N LYS A 4 9.56 48.57 -38.25
CA LYS A 4 10.91 48.95 -37.83
C LYS A 4 11.25 48.16 -36.57
N THR A 5 12.00 47.06 -36.72
CA THR A 5 12.52 46.31 -35.57
C THR A 5 13.66 47.11 -34.93
N LYS A 6 13.40 47.64 -33.73
CA LYS A 6 14.39 48.34 -32.91
C LYS A 6 15.46 47.31 -32.48
N PRO A 7 16.76 47.56 -32.70
CA PRO A 7 17.80 46.61 -32.33
C PRO A 7 17.79 46.42 -30.81
N LEU A 8 17.78 45.17 -30.38
CA LEU A 8 17.74 44.83 -28.95
C LEU A 8 19.02 45.34 -28.27
N ASN A 9 18.86 46.13 -27.22
CA ASN A 9 20.01 46.56 -26.41
C ASN A 9 20.52 45.37 -25.58
N LYS A 10 21.85 45.25 -25.41
CA LYS A 10 22.48 44.15 -24.64
C LYS A 10 21.88 43.95 -23.23
N ILE A 11 21.39 45.03 -22.62
CA ILE A 11 20.72 45.02 -21.31
C ILE A 11 19.35 44.32 -21.39
N GLN A 12 18.58 44.52 -22.46
CA GLN A 12 17.29 43.86 -22.63
C GLN A 12 17.47 42.35 -22.87
N ALA A 13 18.52 41.96 -23.60
CA ALA A 13 18.86 40.56 -23.80
C ALA A 13 19.29 39.87 -22.48
N THR A 14 20.08 40.55 -21.64
CA THR A 14 20.51 39.99 -20.33
C THR A 14 19.36 39.89 -19.33
N ILE A 15 18.45 40.87 -19.30
CA ILE A 15 17.22 40.80 -18.47
C ILE A 15 16.33 39.63 -18.93
N GLY A 16 16.12 39.48 -20.24
CA GLY A 16 15.35 38.37 -20.79
C GLY A 16 15.96 37.01 -20.46
N LEU A 17 17.28 36.87 -20.58
CA LEU A 17 17.99 35.65 -20.23
C LEU A 17 17.89 35.34 -18.72
N SER A 18 18.02 36.35 -17.86
CA SER A 18 17.88 36.19 -16.41
C SER A 18 16.47 35.73 -16.02
N LEU A 19 15.44 36.32 -16.63
CA LEU A 19 14.05 35.92 -16.41
C LEU A 19 13.77 34.49 -16.87
N LEU A 20 14.32 34.10 -18.03
CA LEU A 20 14.22 32.75 -18.56
C LEU A 20 14.87 31.73 -17.60
N LEU A 21 16.08 32.01 -17.14
CA LEU A 21 16.78 31.15 -16.19
C LEU A 21 16.04 31.04 -14.85
N PHE A 22 15.49 32.15 -14.35
CA PHE A 22 14.68 32.14 -13.13
C PHE A 22 13.41 31.30 -13.30
N ALA A 23 12.71 31.44 -14.42
CA ALA A 23 11.52 30.64 -14.72
C ALA A 23 11.84 29.14 -14.81
N ILE A 24 12.98 28.77 -15.42
CA ILE A 24 13.47 27.39 -15.46
C ILE A 24 13.78 26.89 -14.04
N MET A 25 14.45 27.70 -13.21
CA MET A 25 14.78 27.34 -11.83
C MET A 25 13.51 27.09 -10.99
N VAL A 26 12.50 27.94 -11.12
CA VAL A 26 11.20 27.76 -10.46
C VAL A 26 10.49 26.53 -11.00
N GLY A 27 10.51 26.31 -12.31
CA GLY A 27 9.93 25.12 -12.93
C GLY A 27 10.56 23.83 -12.40
N VAL A 28 11.89 23.77 -12.32
CA VAL A 28 12.60 22.61 -11.75
C VAL A 28 12.25 22.42 -10.27
N ALA A 29 12.18 23.49 -9.47
CA ALA A 29 11.81 23.38 -8.05
C ALA A 29 10.38 22.87 -7.81
N VAL A 30 9.45 23.17 -8.72
CA VAL A 30 8.03 22.76 -8.63
C VAL A 30 7.79 21.37 -9.22
N PHE A 31 8.46 21.04 -10.33
CA PHE A 31 8.21 19.81 -11.12
C PHE A 31 9.28 18.71 -10.95
N SER A 32 10.29 18.89 -10.09
CA SER A 32 11.26 17.81 -9.81
C SER A 32 10.65 16.73 -8.91
N ASP A 33 11.07 15.47 -9.12
CA ASP A 33 10.62 14.31 -8.35
C ASP A 33 10.86 14.44 -6.82
N ASP A 34 11.88 15.22 -6.43
CA ASP A 34 12.19 15.59 -5.03
C ASP A 34 11.81 17.04 -4.68
N GLY A 35 10.92 17.65 -5.46
CA GLY A 35 10.49 19.05 -5.28
C GLY A 35 9.66 19.28 -4.01
N VAL A 36 9.28 20.55 -3.78
CA VAL A 36 8.51 21.00 -2.59
C VAL A 36 7.18 20.24 -2.44
N MET A 37 6.63 19.73 -3.55
CA MET A 37 5.40 18.93 -3.55
C MET A 37 5.59 17.56 -2.88
N THR A 38 6.77 16.95 -2.99
CA THR A 38 7.07 15.64 -2.41
C THR A 38 7.07 15.72 -0.88
N VAL A 39 7.60 16.81 -0.31
CA VAL A 39 7.63 17.09 1.14
C VAL A 39 6.22 17.12 1.76
N PHE A 40 5.21 17.60 1.02
CA PHE A 40 3.84 17.65 1.53
C PHE A 40 3.19 16.26 1.66
N ASN A 41 3.57 15.30 0.82
CA ASN A 41 2.99 13.95 0.83
C ASN A 41 3.66 13.01 1.83
N PHE A 42 4.84 13.35 2.37
CA PHE A 42 5.51 12.49 3.35
C PHE A 42 4.72 12.30 4.64
N ASN A 43 3.92 13.29 5.08
CA ASN A 43 3.10 13.13 6.27
C ASN A 43 2.00 12.08 6.06
N ASP A 44 1.33 12.13 4.91
CA ASP A 44 0.29 11.16 4.54
C ASP A 44 0.88 9.75 4.38
N ASP A 45 2.06 9.64 3.76
CA ASP A 45 2.73 8.36 3.61
C ASP A 45 3.23 7.80 4.95
N LEU A 46 3.76 8.66 5.82
CA LEU A 46 4.11 8.26 7.19
C LEU A 46 2.87 7.81 7.98
N GLU A 47 1.73 8.49 7.83
CA GLU A 47 0.50 8.10 8.49
C GLU A 47 0.00 6.75 7.98
N LYS A 48 -0.04 6.54 6.66
CA LYS A 48 -0.40 5.25 6.05
C LYS A 48 0.51 4.12 6.52
N LEU A 49 1.82 4.35 6.54
CA LEU A 49 2.80 3.37 7.01
C LEU A 49 2.60 3.04 8.49
N LYS A 50 2.33 4.04 9.34
CA LYS A 50 2.03 3.83 10.77
C LYS A 50 0.75 3.02 10.96
N GLN A 51 -0.31 3.34 10.24
CA GLN A 51 -1.57 2.60 10.29
C GLN A 51 -1.38 1.15 9.82
N GLY A 52 -0.65 0.94 8.72
CA GLY A 52 -0.31 -0.40 8.23
C GLY A 52 0.48 -1.21 9.25
N ASN A 53 1.49 -0.60 9.87
CA ASN A 53 2.28 -1.26 10.92
C ASN A 53 1.42 -1.63 12.14
N ALA A 54 0.54 -0.74 12.59
CA ALA A 54 -0.36 -1.02 13.71
C ALA A 54 -1.28 -2.22 13.43
N SER A 55 -1.83 -2.30 12.21
CA SER A 55 -2.64 -3.44 11.76
C SER A 55 -1.85 -4.75 11.80
N LEU A 56 -0.64 -4.75 11.22
CA LEU A 56 0.23 -5.94 11.19
C LEU A 56 0.65 -6.40 12.59
N VAL A 57 0.88 -5.48 13.52
CA VAL A 57 1.18 -5.81 14.92
C VAL A 57 -0.03 -6.49 15.58
N GLN A 58 -1.24 -6.01 15.32
CA GLN A 58 -2.46 -6.62 15.85
C GLN A 58 -2.71 -8.01 15.28
N GLU A 59 -2.52 -8.19 13.97
CA GLU A 59 -2.63 -9.48 13.29
C GLU A 59 -1.62 -10.48 13.83
N ASN A 60 -0.34 -10.08 13.93
CA ASN A 60 0.71 -10.92 14.52
C ASN A 60 0.37 -11.36 15.94
N LYS A 61 -0.17 -10.46 16.77
CA LYS A 61 -0.60 -10.80 18.13
C LYS A 61 -1.75 -11.81 18.15
N GLY A 62 -2.67 -11.72 17.18
CA GLY A 62 -3.75 -12.71 16.99
C GLY A 62 -3.19 -14.08 16.60
N LEU A 63 -2.33 -14.13 15.59
CA LEU A 63 -1.69 -15.36 15.13
C LEU A 63 -0.85 -16.02 16.21
N GLN A 64 -0.10 -15.24 17.00
CA GLN A 64 0.66 -15.77 18.13
C GLN A 64 -0.23 -16.46 19.18
N LYS A 65 -1.41 -15.89 19.48
CA LYS A 65 -2.38 -16.52 20.38
C LYS A 65 -2.94 -17.83 19.80
N GLU A 66 -3.23 -17.86 18.49
CA GLU A 66 -3.69 -19.09 17.82
C GLU A 66 -2.61 -20.17 17.88
N ILE A 67 -1.34 -19.81 17.60
CA ILE A 67 -0.21 -20.73 17.73
C ILE A 67 -0.08 -21.27 19.16
N GLU A 68 -0.18 -20.41 20.17
CA GLU A 68 -0.12 -20.84 21.56
C GLU A 68 -1.26 -21.79 21.94
N ALA A 69 -2.48 -21.50 21.50
CA ALA A 69 -3.64 -22.35 21.74
C ALA A 69 -3.44 -23.73 21.08
N LEU A 70 -2.98 -23.76 19.84
CA LEU A 70 -2.69 -25.00 19.10
C LEU A 70 -1.54 -25.80 19.73
N LYS A 71 -0.52 -25.14 20.29
CA LYS A 71 0.60 -25.83 20.96
C LYS A 71 0.22 -26.43 22.31
N LYS A 72 -0.65 -25.76 23.06
CA LYS A 72 -0.96 -26.13 24.45
C LYS A 72 -2.16 -27.08 24.56
N ASP A 73 -3.07 -27.07 23.59
CA ASP A 73 -4.31 -27.84 23.65
C ASP A 73 -4.44 -28.83 22.47
N PRO A 74 -4.33 -30.15 22.72
CA PRO A 74 -4.58 -31.19 21.72
C PRO A 74 -5.97 -31.12 21.08
N LEU A 75 -7.00 -30.65 21.81
CA LEU A 75 -8.36 -30.49 21.28
C LEU A 75 -8.44 -29.35 20.26
N ALA A 76 -7.64 -28.30 20.43
CA ALA A 76 -7.55 -27.21 19.45
C ALA A 76 -6.98 -27.72 18.12
N VAL A 77 -5.96 -28.58 18.18
CA VAL A 77 -5.37 -29.24 16.99
C VAL A 77 -6.38 -30.17 16.33
N GLU A 78 -7.07 -30.99 17.10
CA GLU A 78 -8.09 -31.91 16.62
C GLU A 78 -9.25 -31.16 15.93
N ARG A 79 -9.70 -30.05 16.51
CA ARG A 79 -10.72 -29.19 15.91
C ARG A 79 -10.27 -28.64 14.55
N VAL A 80 -9.06 -28.08 14.45
CA VAL A 80 -8.52 -27.59 13.17
C VAL A 80 -8.35 -28.71 12.15
N ALA A 81 -7.88 -29.88 12.56
CA ALA A 81 -7.72 -31.04 11.70
C ALA A 81 -9.06 -31.50 11.12
N ARG A 82 -10.13 -31.55 11.93
CA ARG A 82 -11.47 -31.95 11.45
C ARG A 82 -12.17 -30.85 10.64
N GLU A 83 -12.16 -29.60 11.12
CA GLU A 83 -12.92 -28.49 10.52
C GLU A 83 -12.26 -27.92 9.26
N LYS A 84 -10.95 -27.66 9.30
CA LYS A 84 -10.24 -27.00 8.18
C LYS A 84 -9.65 -28.00 7.19
N LEU A 85 -9.21 -29.16 7.67
CA LEU A 85 -8.47 -30.13 6.86
C LEU A 85 -9.28 -31.41 6.55
N ASN A 86 -10.47 -31.58 7.12
CA ASN A 86 -11.31 -32.77 6.98
C ASN A 86 -10.55 -34.08 7.28
N LEU A 87 -9.60 -34.04 8.21
CA LEU A 87 -8.81 -35.19 8.62
C LEU A 87 -9.56 -36.00 9.68
N VAL A 88 -9.36 -37.31 9.67
CA VAL A 88 -9.94 -38.26 10.63
C VAL A 88 -8.86 -39.22 11.12
N ARG A 89 -8.98 -39.70 12.37
CA ARG A 89 -8.00 -40.66 12.90
C ARG A 89 -8.23 -42.06 12.29
N PRO A 90 -7.18 -42.89 12.17
CA PRO A 90 -7.35 -44.29 11.80
C PRO A 90 -8.36 -44.98 12.72
N GLY A 91 -9.40 -45.59 12.14
CA GLY A 91 -10.46 -46.28 12.87
C GLY A 91 -11.73 -45.46 13.17
N GLU A 92 -11.76 -44.16 12.84
CA GLU A 92 -12.97 -43.33 12.94
C GLU A 92 -13.90 -43.54 11.72
N THR A 93 -15.22 -43.54 11.93
CA THR A 93 -16.24 -43.66 10.85
C THR A 93 -16.76 -42.28 10.45
N VAL A 94 -16.74 -41.97 9.16
CA VAL A 94 -17.20 -40.68 8.62
C VAL A 94 -18.67 -40.75 8.23
N TYR A 95 -19.51 -39.94 8.87
CA TYR A 95 -20.91 -39.75 8.48
C TYR A 95 -21.01 -38.57 7.51
N ARG A 96 -21.55 -38.82 6.31
CA ARG A 96 -21.91 -37.75 5.37
C ARG A 96 -23.42 -37.62 5.32
N ILE A 97 -23.92 -36.42 5.63
CA ILE A 97 -25.32 -36.11 5.44
C ILE A 97 -25.55 -35.92 3.94
N VAL A 98 -26.26 -36.87 3.32
CA VAL A 98 -26.70 -36.75 1.94
C VAL A 98 -28.17 -36.31 1.93
N PRO A 99 -28.56 -35.32 1.11
CA PRO A 99 -29.96 -34.99 0.91
C PRO A 99 -30.72 -36.23 0.43
N HIS A 100 -31.90 -36.47 1.00
CA HIS A 100 -32.77 -37.52 0.48
C HIS A 100 -33.20 -37.12 -0.93
N PRO A 101 -33.00 -37.96 -1.96
CA PRO A 101 -33.49 -37.65 -3.28
C PRO A 101 -35.01 -37.52 -3.19
N ASP A 102 -35.54 -36.36 -3.58
CA ASP A 102 -36.96 -36.14 -3.69
C ASP A 102 -37.52 -37.22 -4.62
N LYS A 103 -38.34 -38.12 -4.04
CA LYS A 103 -39.05 -39.13 -4.82
C LYS A 103 -40.04 -38.40 -5.74
N PRO A 104 -40.13 -38.80 -7.02
CA PRO A 104 -41.08 -38.21 -7.97
C PRO A 104 -42.53 -38.42 -7.51
#